data_AF-T0FI32-F1
#
_entry.id   AF-T0FI32-F1
#
_cell.length_a   1.000
_cell.length_b   1.000
_cell.length_c   1.000
_cell.angle_alpha   90.00
_cell.angle_beta   90.00
_cell.angle_gamma   90.00
#
_symmetry.space_group_name_H-M   'P 1'
#
loop_
_entity.id
_entity.type
_entity.pdbx_description
1 polymer ?
#
loop_
_entity_poly.entity_id
_entity_poly.type
_entity_poly.pdbx_seq_one_letter_code
_entity_poly.pdbx_strand_id
1 'polypeptide(L)'
;MPVISDFWITHQWLREIKRFSKGPVIGVYFKIPDLEPVWSGNYNSELMFSTAIESAQLLLSTKNKLGFQIVLPRKVTKKEILKIKSLPQTVGWRYFPEAHSKVRCLCPACLPKGWPFANRLKENRYYSLISKFNQSQNEEEKISILGTIDDLLSYDFRIDDYEPLVRVFHSSSQKIKEQILKIFPRFQSEKLFKFVSNLLHSEKESAEVIVENLLKMKGKEAVQNLNELESDPKIQKLITDYPN
;
A
#
# COMPACT_ATOMS: atom_id res chain seq x y z
N MET A 1 -0.20 22.10 21.45
CA MET A 1 1.09 22.18 20.74
C MET A 1 1.69 23.56 20.95
N PRO A 2 2.99 23.68 21.28
CA PRO A 2 3.69 24.96 21.27
C PRO A 2 3.58 25.61 19.89
N VAL A 3 3.41 26.93 19.88
CA VAL A 3 3.35 27.71 18.64
C VAL A 3 4.79 27.98 18.20
N ILE A 4 5.20 27.35 17.10
CA ILE A 4 6.52 27.54 16.50
C ILE A 4 6.39 28.11 15.07
N SER A 5 7.51 28.49 14.46
CA SER A 5 7.52 29.05 13.10
C SER A 5 6.96 28.10 12.05
N ASP A 6 7.11 26.79 12.24
CA ASP A 6 6.52 25.79 11.38
C ASP A 6 5.01 25.64 11.65
N PHE A 7 4.22 26.18 10.71
CA PHE A 7 2.77 26.13 10.75
C PHE A 7 2.22 24.70 10.67
N TRP A 8 2.87 23.81 9.92
CA TRP A 8 2.43 22.42 9.78
C TRP A 8 2.62 21.67 11.09
N ILE A 9 3.78 21.80 11.73
CA ILE A 9 4.08 21.16 13.02
C ILE A 9 3.18 21.70 14.15
N THR A 10 2.93 23.01 14.17
CA THR A 10 2.05 23.63 15.18
C THR A 10 0.63 23.07 15.11
N HIS A 11 0.12 22.79 13.91
CA HIS A 11 -1.26 22.34 13.67
C HIS A 11 -1.34 20.88 13.18
N GLN A 12 -0.30 20.09 13.44
CA GLN A 12 -0.13 18.75 12.84
C GLN A 12 -1.24 17.75 13.18
N TRP A 13 -1.96 17.98 14.29
CA TRP A 13 -3.04 17.13 14.78
C TRP A 13 -4.41 17.44 14.16
N LEU A 14 -4.55 18.52 13.39
CA LEU A 14 -5.85 19.00 12.92
C LEU A 14 -6.61 17.93 12.13
N ARG A 15 -5.97 17.32 11.13
CA ARG A 15 -6.62 16.30 10.30
C ARG A 15 -6.93 15.02 11.06
N GLU A 16 -6.19 14.69 12.10
CA GLU A 16 -6.49 13.54 12.95
C GLU A 16 -7.69 13.83 13.86
N ILE A 17 -7.70 14.98 14.55
CA ILE A 17 -8.84 15.42 15.37
C ILE A 17 -10.12 15.51 14.51
N LYS A 18 -10.00 16.04 13.30
CA LYS A 18 -11.12 16.19 12.37
C LYS A 18 -11.79 14.86 12.00
N ARG A 19 -11.08 13.72 12.07
CA ARG A 19 -11.69 12.41 11.78
C ARG A 19 -12.78 12.04 12.78
N PHE A 20 -12.68 12.56 13.99
CA PHE A 20 -13.61 12.28 15.08
C PHE A 20 -14.62 13.42 15.29
N SER A 21 -14.52 14.52 14.52
CA SER A 21 -15.45 15.65 14.60
C SER A 21 -16.48 15.63 13.47
N LYS A 22 -17.71 16.09 13.75
CA LYS A 22 -18.78 16.24 12.75
C LYS A 22 -18.74 17.56 11.97
N GLY A 23 -17.76 18.42 12.23
CA GLY A 23 -17.66 19.77 11.68
C GLY A 23 -16.22 20.29 11.60
N PRO A 24 -16.03 21.54 11.14
CA PRO A 24 -14.71 22.15 11.03
C PRO A 24 -14.03 22.28 12.41
N VAL A 25 -12.72 22.07 12.43
CA VAL A 25 -11.90 22.24 13.64
C VAL A 25 -11.26 23.62 13.62
N ILE A 26 -11.28 24.32 14.75
CA ILE A 26 -10.70 25.66 14.92
C ILE A 26 -9.44 25.61 15.78
N GLY A 27 -8.55 26.57 15.59
CA GLY A 27 -7.37 26.76 16.43
C GLY A 27 -7.69 27.68 17.59
N VAL A 28 -7.41 27.24 18.82
CA VAL A 28 -7.46 28.06 20.03
C VAL A 28 -6.03 28.23 20.54
N TYR A 29 -5.57 29.48 20.56
CA TYR A 29 -4.23 29.86 21.02
C TYR A 29 -4.37 30.43 22.42
N PHE A 30 -3.60 29.89 23.36
CA PHE A 30 -3.61 30.30 24.76
C PHE A 30 -2.18 30.32 25.32
N LYS A 31 -1.98 31.08 26.40
CA LYS A 31 -0.70 31.18 27.12
C LYS A 31 -0.83 30.52 28.48
N ILE A 32 0.17 29.73 28.85
CA ILE A 32 0.34 29.14 30.19
C ILE A 32 1.68 29.59 30.77
N PRO A 33 1.87 29.52 32.10
CA PRO A 33 3.17 29.76 32.74
C PRO A 33 4.24 28.77 32.27
N ASP A 34 5.50 29.19 32.26
CA ASP A 34 6.62 28.35 31.82
C ASP A 34 6.81 27.11 32.70
N LEU A 35 6.58 27.26 34.01
CA LEU A 35 6.67 26.20 35.01
C LEU A 35 5.38 25.37 35.14
N GLU A 36 4.38 25.59 34.28
CA GLU A 36 3.15 24.82 34.29
C GLU A 36 3.45 23.34 34.07
N PRO A 37 2.98 22.43 34.95
CA PRO A 37 3.21 21.00 34.78
C PRO A 37 2.41 20.43 33.60
N VAL A 38 3.09 19.67 32.73
CA VAL A 38 2.51 19.05 31.54
C VAL A 38 3.08 17.65 31.33
N TRP A 39 2.36 16.85 30.55
CA TRP A 39 2.88 15.60 30.01
C TRP A 39 3.28 15.81 28.56
N SER A 40 4.47 15.39 28.15
CA SER A 40 4.91 15.51 26.76
C SER A 40 5.60 14.26 26.24
N GLY A 41 5.55 14.08 24.93
CA GLY A 41 6.15 12.92 24.27
C GLY A 41 5.65 12.77 22.85
N ASN A 42 6.09 11.71 22.17
CA ASN A 42 5.63 11.40 20.83
C ASN A 42 4.40 10.48 20.85
N TYR A 43 3.62 10.52 19.77
CA TYR A 43 2.49 9.63 19.54
C TYR A 43 2.91 8.16 19.73
N ASN A 44 2.09 7.38 20.43
CA ASN A 44 2.36 6.00 20.82
C ASN A 44 3.64 5.78 21.66
N SER A 45 4.19 6.82 22.27
CA SER A 45 5.29 6.73 23.23
C SER A 45 4.82 7.03 24.65
N GLU A 46 5.59 6.60 25.63
CA GLU A 46 5.40 7.00 27.03
C GLU A 46 5.53 8.53 27.15
N LEU A 47 4.65 9.14 27.94
CA LEU A 47 4.68 10.58 28.18
C LEU A 47 5.48 10.88 29.43
N MET A 48 6.38 11.85 29.32
CA MET A 48 7.20 12.33 30.42
C MET A 48 6.51 13.52 31.10
N PHE A 49 6.47 13.50 32.42
CA PHE A 49 6.02 14.65 33.21
C PHE A 49 7.14 15.68 33.32
N SER A 50 6.86 16.93 32.94
CA SER A 50 7.83 18.03 32.93
C SER A 50 7.12 19.38 32.95
N THR A 51 7.88 20.47 32.88
CA THR A 51 7.31 21.82 32.73
C THR A 51 6.99 22.14 31.26
N ALA A 52 6.12 23.15 31.05
CA ALA A 52 5.75 23.62 29.72
C ALA A 52 6.97 24.11 28.92
N ILE A 53 7.91 24.81 29.57
CA ILE A 53 9.14 25.30 28.92
C ILE A 53 10.07 24.16 28.52
N GLU A 54 10.29 23.17 29.40
CA GLU A 54 11.12 21.99 29.09
C GLU A 54 10.51 21.20 27.92
N SER A 55 9.20 21.01 27.92
CA SER A 55 8.49 20.31 26.83
C SER A 55 8.59 21.06 25.49
N ALA A 56 8.54 22.39 25.50
CA ALA A 56 8.72 23.20 24.30
C ALA A 56 10.16 23.15 23.78
N GLN A 57 11.14 23.19 24.68
CA GLN A 57 12.56 23.02 24.34
C GLN A 57 12.84 21.63 23.75
N LEU A 58 12.24 20.58 24.33
CA LEU A 58 12.33 19.22 23.82
C LEU A 58 11.78 19.11 22.38
N LEU A 59 10.62 19.72 22.10
CA LEU A 59 10.09 19.77 20.74
C LEU A 59 11.07 20.45 19.77
N LEU A 60 11.65 21.59 20.17
CA LEU A 60 12.55 22.36 19.31
C LEU A 60 13.84 21.59 19.00
N SER A 61 14.41 20.92 20.00
CA SER A 61 15.65 20.12 19.87
C SER A 61 15.44 18.79 19.15
N THR A 62 14.22 18.26 19.13
CA THR A 62 13.90 16.99 18.45
C THR A 62 14.04 17.14 16.93
N LYS A 63 14.77 16.22 16.30
CA LYS A 63 14.93 16.17 14.83
C LYS A 63 13.58 15.93 14.14
N ASN A 64 12.87 14.87 14.53
CA ASN A 64 11.54 14.56 14.01
C ASN A 64 10.44 15.10 14.94
N LYS A 65 9.84 16.23 14.56
CA LYS A 65 8.80 16.91 15.35
C LYS A 65 7.39 16.33 15.12
N LEU A 66 7.24 15.39 14.18
CA LEU A 66 5.95 14.79 13.86
C LEU A 66 5.52 13.81 14.96
N GLY A 67 4.26 13.91 15.35
CA GLY A 67 3.67 13.12 16.43
C GLY A 67 3.94 13.65 17.82
N PHE A 68 4.72 14.71 18.00
CA PHE A 68 4.91 15.29 19.31
C PHE A 68 3.60 15.83 19.86
N GLN A 69 3.34 15.60 21.14
CA GLN A 69 2.16 16.03 21.87
C GLN A 69 2.54 16.59 23.23
N ILE A 70 1.73 17.55 23.68
CA ILE A 70 1.78 18.08 25.05
C ILE A 70 0.34 18.03 25.58
N VAL A 71 0.17 17.41 26.74
CA VAL A 71 -1.10 17.29 27.45
C VAL A 71 -1.01 18.13 28.72
N LEU A 72 -1.89 19.14 28.79
CA LEU A 72 -2.09 19.94 29.98
C LEU A 72 -3.11 19.23 30.88
N PRO A 73 -2.76 18.77 32.10
CA PRO A 73 -3.64 17.99 32.96
C PRO A 73 -4.72 18.82 33.68
N ARG A 74 -4.95 20.06 33.24
CA ARG A 74 -5.97 20.96 33.78
C ARG A 74 -6.72 21.69 32.67
N LYS A 75 -7.84 22.32 33.04
CA LYS A 75 -8.61 23.17 32.14
C LYS A 75 -7.86 24.46 31.83
N VAL A 76 -7.98 24.92 30.58
CA VAL A 76 -7.58 26.26 30.15
C VAL A 76 -8.72 27.24 30.46
N THR A 77 -8.41 28.35 31.13
CA THR A 77 -9.35 29.39 31.50
C THR A 77 -9.54 30.41 30.37
N LYS A 78 -10.64 31.16 30.40
CA LYS A 78 -10.93 32.20 29.40
C LYS A 78 -9.84 33.28 29.32
N LYS A 79 -9.19 33.61 30.45
CA LYS A 79 -8.15 34.64 30.52
C LYS A 79 -6.83 34.21 29.86
N GLU A 80 -6.59 32.90 29.75
CA GLU A 80 -5.41 32.35 29.10
C GLU A 80 -5.53 32.35 27.57
N ILE A 81 -6.76 32.45 27.02
CA ILE A 81 -7.01 32.45 25.58
C ILE A 81 -6.59 33.78 24.98
N LEU A 82 -5.66 33.72 24.03
CA LEU A 82 -5.16 34.88 23.29
C LEU A 82 -5.93 35.10 21.99
N LYS A 83 -6.26 34.02 21.28
CA LYS A 83 -6.84 34.10 19.94
C LYS A 83 -7.58 32.84 19.56
N ILE A 84 -8.63 32.99 18.75
CA ILE A 84 -9.31 31.91 18.04
C ILE A 84 -9.12 32.15 16.54
N LYS A 85 -8.79 31.11 15.77
CA LYS A 85 -8.54 31.21 14.33
C LYS A 85 -9.15 30.04 13.56
N SER A 86 -9.76 30.34 12.42
CA SER A 86 -10.08 29.33 11.41
C SER A 86 -8.80 28.79 10.79
N LEU A 87 -8.67 27.46 10.74
CA LEU A 87 -7.48 26.79 10.19
C LEU A 87 -7.81 26.15 8.84
N PRO A 88 -6.85 26.07 7.91
CA PRO A 88 -7.02 25.27 6.70
C PRO A 88 -7.26 23.81 7.07
N GLN A 89 -8.38 23.25 6.64
CA GLN A 89 -8.83 21.92 7.07
C GLN A 89 -8.06 20.75 6.41
N THR A 90 -7.04 21.09 5.64
CA THR A 90 -6.11 20.18 4.96
C THR A 90 -4.80 19.99 5.72
N VAL A 91 -4.61 20.70 6.84
CA VAL A 91 -3.36 20.69 7.60
C VAL A 91 -3.26 19.49 8.55
N GLY A 92 -2.06 18.94 8.69
CA GLY A 92 -1.77 17.81 9.58
C GLY A 92 -1.84 16.43 8.91
N TRP A 93 -1.39 15.43 9.65
CA TRP A 93 -1.40 14.03 9.22
C TRP A 93 -2.75 13.36 9.54
N ARG A 94 -2.96 12.14 9.03
CA ARG A 94 -4.11 11.27 9.36
C ARG A 94 -3.58 9.90 9.76
N TYR A 95 -4.27 9.23 10.68
CA TYR A 95 -3.96 7.89 11.21
C TYR A 95 -2.77 7.85 12.16
N PHE A 96 -1.57 8.23 11.69
CA PHE A 96 -0.36 8.29 12.50
C PHE A 96 0.66 9.26 11.87
N PRO A 97 1.67 9.74 12.63
CA PRO A 97 2.75 10.55 12.08
C PRO A 97 3.43 9.84 10.90
N GLU A 98 3.70 10.56 9.80
CA GLU A 98 4.32 9.99 8.58
C GLU A 98 3.46 8.98 7.80
N ALA A 99 2.17 8.83 8.11
CA ALA A 99 1.29 7.93 7.35
C ALA A 99 1.22 8.24 5.84
N HIS A 100 1.59 9.46 5.43
CA HIS A 100 1.66 9.87 4.02
C HIS A 100 2.92 9.36 3.33
N SER A 101 4.02 9.19 4.07
CA SER A 101 5.31 8.75 3.55
C SER A 101 5.41 7.24 3.44
N LYS A 102 4.57 6.51 4.17
CA LYS A 102 4.54 5.05 4.15
C LYS A 102 3.52 4.54 3.14
N VAL A 103 3.95 3.59 2.32
CA VAL A 103 3.03 2.85 1.45
C VAL A 103 2.10 2.04 2.34
N ARG A 104 0.79 2.22 2.15
CA ARG A 104 -0.23 1.43 2.85
C ARG A 104 -0.18 -0.03 2.39
N CYS A 105 -0.20 -0.96 3.32
CA CYS A 105 -0.42 -2.38 3.02
C CYS A 105 -1.83 -2.57 2.43
N LEU A 106 -1.93 -3.32 1.34
CA LEU A 106 -3.18 -3.53 0.59
C LEU A 106 -3.77 -4.93 0.79
N CYS A 107 -3.24 -5.72 1.73
CA CYS A 107 -3.78 -7.04 2.05
C CYS A 107 -5.20 -6.94 2.64
N PRO A 108 -6.01 -8.01 2.59
CA PRO A 108 -7.38 -8.01 3.10
C PRO A 108 -7.53 -7.58 4.56
N ALA A 109 -6.51 -7.79 5.39
CA ALA A 109 -6.50 -7.35 6.79
C ALA A 109 -6.34 -5.82 6.93
N CYS A 110 -5.46 -5.22 6.12
CA CYS A 110 -5.19 -3.77 6.16
C CYS A 110 -6.16 -2.94 5.30
N LEU A 111 -6.77 -3.57 4.29
CA LEU A 111 -7.76 -2.97 3.40
C LEU A 111 -8.99 -3.89 3.27
N PRO A 112 -9.88 -3.89 4.27
CA PRO A 112 -11.06 -4.75 4.29
C PRO A 112 -12.01 -4.51 3.11
N LYS A 113 -12.85 -5.51 2.82
CA LYS A 113 -13.89 -5.39 1.78
C LYS A 113 -14.82 -4.20 2.05
N GLY A 114 -15.14 -3.44 1.01
CA GLY A 114 -16.00 -2.25 1.11
C GLY A 114 -15.28 -0.95 1.48
N TRP A 115 -13.94 -0.96 1.63
CA TRP A 115 -13.20 0.27 1.91
C TRP A 115 -13.31 1.27 0.73
N PRO A 116 -13.56 2.57 1.00
CA PRO A 116 -13.65 3.57 -0.06
C PRO A 116 -12.38 3.65 -0.90
N PHE A 117 -12.53 3.69 -2.23
CA PHE A 117 -11.43 3.79 -3.18
C PHE A 117 -10.40 2.65 -3.12
N ALA A 118 -10.73 1.49 -2.54
CA ALA A 118 -9.82 0.35 -2.42
C ALA A 118 -9.25 -0.10 -3.77
N ASN A 119 -10.09 -0.18 -4.81
CA ASN A 119 -9.65 -0.59 -6.16
C ASN A 119 -8.64 0.40 -6.74
N ARG A 120 -8.95 1.71 -6.65
CA ARG A 120 -8.05 2.76 -7.13
C ARG A 120 -6.68 2.74 -6.43
N LEU A 121 -6.64 2.44 -5.13
CA LEU A 121 -5.37 2.31 -4.40
C LEU A 121 -4.52 1.14 -4.93
N LYS A 122 -5.17 0.03 -5.30
CA LYS A 122 -4.51 -1.17 -5.83
C LYS A 122 -4.06 -0.99 -7.26
N GLU A 123 -4.89 -0.40 -8.12
CA GLU A 123 -4.52 -0.01 -9.48
C GLU A 123 -3.29 0.91 -9.47
N ASN A 124 -3.32 1.97 -8.64
CA ASN A 124 -2.17 2.86 -8.48
C ASN A 124 -0.91 2.11 -8.03
N ARG A 125 -1.05 1.13 -7.13
CA ARG A 125 0.06 0.30 -6.68
C ARG A 125 0.58 -0.60 -7.79
N TYR A 126 -0.30 -1.25 -8.54
CA TYR A 126 0.03 -2.09 -9.69
C TYR A 126 0.83 -1.29 -10.73
N TYR A 127 0.32 -0.15 -11.19
CA TYR A 127 1.04 0.68 -12.18
C TYR A 127 2.35 1.25 -11.64
N SER A 128 2.42 1.56 -10.33
CA SER A 128 3.68 1.96 -9.70
C SER A 128 4.70 0.82 -9.72
N LEU A 129 4.29 -0.43 -9.51
CA LEU A 129 5.17 -1.61 -9.59
C LEU A 129 5.62 -1.86 -11.03
N ILE A 130 4.72 -1.77 -12.02
CA ILE A 130 5.07 -1.86 -13.45
C ILE A 130 6.08 -0.77 -13.83
N SER A 131 5.87 0.47 -13.41
CA SER A 131 6.82 1.57 -13.66
C SER A 131 8.19 1.29 -13.04
N LYS A 132 8.23 0.74 -11.81
CA LYS A 132 9.49 0.37 -11.15
C LYS A 132 10.19 -0.77 -11.89
N PHE A 133 9.43 -1.80 -12.28
CA PHE A 133 9.94 -2.92 -13.06
C PHE A 133 10.65 -2.46 -14.34
N ASN A 134 10.03 -1.50 -15.06
CA ASN A 134 10.59 -0.94 -16.28
C ASN A 134 11.86 -0.10 -16.06
N GLN A 135 12.02 0.49 -14.87
CA GLN A 135 13.19 1.30 -14.50
C GLN A 135 14.35 0.43 -14.01
N SER A 136 14.06 -0.71 -13.36
CA SER A 136 15.06 -1.62 -12.83
C SER A 136 15.93 -2.23 -13.93
N GLN A 137 17.24 -2.25 -13.69
CA GLN A 137 18.23 -2.92 -14.56
C GLN A 137 18.60 -4.32 -14.04
N ASN A 138 18.43 -4.55 -12.74
CA ASN A 138 18.75 -5.83 -12.09
C ASN A 138 17.61 -6.85 -12.28
N GLU A 139 17.95 -8.06 -12.73
CA GLU A 139 17.02 -9.18 -12.88
C GLU A 139 16.42 -9.62 -11.52
N GLU A 140 17.20 -9.63 -10.45
CA GLU A 140 16.72 -10.01 -9.11
C GLU A 140 15.66 -9.03 -8.58
N GLU A 141 15.88 -7.74 -8.80
CA GLU A 141 14.92 -6.69 -8.43
C GLU A 141 13.63 -6.84 -9.24
N LYS A 142 13.74 -7.11 -10.54
CA LYS A 142 12.58 -7.39 -11.41
C LYS A 142 11.77 -8.58 -10.91
N ILE A 143 12.43 -9.69 -10.53
CA ILE A 143 11.77 -10.88 -9.97
C ILE A 143 11.07 -10.53 -8.65
N SER A 144 11.73 -9.77 -7.77
CA SER A 144 11.12 -9.30 -6.50
C SER A 144 9.87 -8.43 -6.72
N ILE A 145 9.93 -7.54 -7.72
CA ILE A 145 8.77 -6.72 -8.12
C ILE A 145 7.62 -7.59 -8.64
N LEU A 146 7.92 -8.60 -9.47
CA LEU A 146 6.92 -9.54 -9.97
C LEU A 146 6.27 -10.34 -8.83
N GLY A 147 7.05 -10.80 -7.85
CA GLY A 147 6.50 -11.43 -6.63
C GLY A 147 5.54 -10.49 -5.89
N THR A 148 5.89 -9.20 -5.77
CA THR A 148 5.00 -8.20 -5.15
C THR A 148 3.72 -7.98 -5.97
N ILE A 149 3.77 -8.13 -7.30
CA ILE A 149 2.59 -8.06 -8.18
C ILE A 149 1.71 -9.30 -7.96
N ASP A 150 2.27 -10.50 -7.90
CA ASP A 150 1.51 -11.73 -7.61
C ASP A 150 0.78 -11.64 -6.26
N ASP A 151 1.50 -11.21 -5.21
CA ASP A 151 0.91 -10.99 -3.88
C ASP A 151 -0.25 -9.99 -3.94
N LEU A 152 -0.08 -8.89 -4.67
CA LEU A 152 -1.13 -7.88 -4.82
C LEU A 152 -2.38 -8.46 -5.49
N LEU A 153 -2.21 -9.28 -6.54
CA LEU A 153 -3.31 -9.83 -7.33
C LEU A 153 -3.98 -11.05 -6.66
N SER A 154 -3.29 -11.71 -5.71
CA SER A 154 -3.77 -12.91 -5.01
C SER A 154 -5.04 -12.70 -4.17
N TYR A 155 -5.40 -11.46 -3.87
CA TYR A 155 -6.47 -11.12 -2.91
C TYR A 155 -7.83 -10.80 -3.56
N ASP A 156 -8.10 -11.34 -4.74
CA ASP A 156 -9.40 -11.24 -5.46
C ASP A 156 -9.80 -9.78 -5.77
N PHE A 157 -8.91 -9.08 -6.47
CA PHE A 157 -9.10 -7.68 -6.85
C PHE A 157 -9.34 -7.53 -8.35
N ARG A 158 -10.18 -6.55 -8.71
CA ARG A 158 -10.50 -6.24 -10.12
C ARG A 158 -9.38 -5.44 -10.77
N ILE A 159 -8.29 -6.10 -11.15
CA ILE A 159 -7.27 -5.56 -12.05
C ILE A 159 -7.22 -6.50 -13.24
N ASP A 160 -7.73 -6.04 -14.39
CA ASP A 160 -7.78 -6.83 -15.63
C ASP A 160 -6.72 -6.40 -16.67
N ASP A 161 -5.91 -5.38 -16.35
CA ASP A 161 -4.85 -4.94 -17.26
C ASP A 161 -3.61 -5.84 -17.14
N TYR A 162 -3.53 -6.84 -18.02
CA TYR A 162 -2.38 -7.75 -18.14
C TYR A 162 -1.40 -7.34 -19.26
N GLU A 163 -1.75 -6.34 -20.08
CA GLU A 163 -0.98 -5.94 -21.28
C GLU A 163 0.47 -5.53 -20.97
N PRO A 164 0.77 -4.82 -19.86
CA PRO A 164 2.16 -4.50 -19.51
C PRO A 164 3.03 -5.75 -19.34
N LEU A 165 2.47 -6.81 -18.74
CA LEU A 165 3.20 -8.07 -18.51
C LEU A 165 3.41 -8.84 -19.81
N VAL A 166 2.42 -8.84 -20.72
CA VAL A 166 2.56 -9.44 -22.05
C VAL A 166 3.67 -8.77 -22.86
N ARG A 167 3.74 -7.44 -22.85
CA ARG A 167 4.82 -6.70 -23.55
C ARG A 167 6.20 -7.07 -23.04
N VAL A 168 6.34 -7.15 -21.72
CA VAL A 168 7.59 -7.54 -21.07
C VAL A 168 7.96 -8.99 -21.37
N PHE A 169 6.99 -9.89 -21.42
CA PHE A 169 7.21 -11.32 -21.63
C PHE A 169 8.06 -11.62 -22.88
N HIS A 170 7.80 -10.94 -23.99
CA HIS A 170 8.50 -11.18 -25.27
C HIS A 170 9.98 -10.81 -25.25
N SER A 171 10.40 -9.84 -24.42
CA SER A 171 11.77 -9.31 -24.40
C SER A 171 12.55 -9.68 -23.14
N SER A 172 12.06 -10.67 -22.37
CA SER A 172 12.61 -11.00 -21.05
C SER A 172 13.35 -12.32 -21.02
N SER A 173 14.21 -12.47 -20.01
CA SER A 173 14.90 -13.73 -19.70
C SER A 173 13.91 -14.83 -19.33
N GLN A 174 14.37 -16.08 -19.42
CA GLN A 174 13.57 -17.26 -19.09
C GLN A 174 13.01 -17.22 -17.66
N LYS A 175 13.83 -16.79 -16.69
CA LYS A 175 13.40 -16.65 -15.28
C LYS A 175 12.26 -15.64 -15.12
N ILE A 176 12.34 -14.51 -15.80
CA ILE A 176 11.28 -13.49 -15.76
C ILE A 176 10.00 -14.00 -16.43
N LYS A 177 10.13 -14.69 -17.58
CA LYS A 177 9.00 -15.32 -18.28
C LYS A 177 8.26 -16.30 -17.38
N GLU A 178 8.98 -17.19 -16.70
CA GLU A 178 8.39 -18.15 -15.75
C GLU A 178 7.63 -17.47 -14.61
N GLN A 179 8.16 -16.37 -14.07
CA GLN A 179 7.47 -15.62 -13.01
C GLN A 179 6.22 -14.90 -13.54
N ILE A 180 6.27 -14.33 -14.74
CA ILE A 180 5.09 -13.71 -15.38
C ILE A 180 4.01 -14.76 -15.64
N LEU A 181 4.39 -15.95 -16.12
CA LEU A 181 3.47 -17.06 -16.35
C LEU A 181 2.69 -17.41 -15.07
N LYS A 182 3.35 -17.46 -13.90
CA LYS A 182 2.70 -17.71 -12.60
C LYS A 182 1.66 -16.64 -12.22
N ILE A 183 1.82 -15.42 -12.72
CA ILE A 183 0.91 -14.29 -12.44
C ILE A 183 -0.31 -14.31 -13.37
N PHE A 184 -0.19 -14.80 -14.60
CA PHE A 184 -1.28 -14.74 -15.59
C PHE A 184 -2.62 -15.34 -15.14
N PRO A 185 -2.65 -16.47 -14.39
CA PRO A 185 -3.91 -17.00 -13.87
C PRO A 185 -4.68 -16.06 -12.94
N ARG A 186 -4.04 -15.02 -12.40
CA ARG A 186 -4.71 -14.03 -11.55
C ARG A 186 -5.64 -13.11 -12.33
N PHE A 187 -5.47 -12.99 -13.64
CA PHE A 187 -6.33 -12.17 -14.50
C PHE A 187 -7.47 -13.00 -15.07
N GLN A 188 -8.70 -12.52 -14.95
CA GLN A 188 -9.90 -13.23 -15.43
C GLN A 188 -10.23 -12.82 -16.88
N SER A 189 -9.29 -13.03 -17.81
CA SER A 189 -9.43 -12.59 -19.21
C SER A 189 -9.36 -13.74 -20.21
N GLU A 190 -10.42 -13.87 -21.03
CA GLU A 190 -10.47 -14.78 -22.20
C GLU A 190 -9.38 -14.51 -23.23
N LYS A 191 -9.03 -13.22 -23.42
CA LYS A 191 -8.00 -12.83 -24.38
C LYS A 191 -6.62 -13.29 -23.90
N LEU A 192 -6.35 -13.17 -22.60
CA LEU A 192 -5.11 -13.65 -22.00
C LEU A 192 -5.05 -15.18 -22.08
N PHE A 193 -6.16 -15.88 -21.83
CA PHE A 193 -6.21 -17.34 -21.97
C PHE A 193 -5.76 -17.79 -23.36
N LYS A 194 -6.34 -17.21 -24.43
CA LYS A 194 -5.94 -17.51 -25.81
C LYS A 194 -4.47 -17.20 -26.09
N PHE A 195 -3.96 -16.09 -25.55
CA PHE A 195 -2.54 -15.76 -25.66
C PHE A 195 -1.66 -16.83 -25.01
N VAL A 196 -1.98 -17.24 -23.79
CA VAL A 196 -1.22 -18.28 -23.06
C VAL A 196 -1.31 -19.64 -23.76
N SER A 197 -2.47 -20.01 -24.33
CA SER A 197 -2.60 -21.23 -25.14
C SER A 197 -1.67 -21.22 -26.34
N ASN A 198 -1.57 -20.08 -27.05
CA ASN A 198 -0.68 -19.96 -28.20
C ASN A 198 0.81 -20.07 -27.84
N LEU A 199 1.20 -19.77 -26.60
CA LEU A 199 2.59 -19.90 -26.14
C LEU A 199 3.09 -21.34 -26.14
N LEU A 200 2.20 -22.35 -26.08
CA LEU A 200 2.57 -23.76 -26.13
C LEU A 200 3.34 -24.13 -27.40
N HIS A 201 3.05 -23.47 -28.52
CA HIS A 201 3.74 -23.73 -29.78
C HIS A 201 5.13 -23.08 -29.84
N SER A 202 5.31 -21.94 -29.18
CA SER A 202 6.56 -21.15 -29.24
C SER A 202 7.53 -21.42 -28.09
N GLU A 203 7.04 -21.79 -26.91
CA GLU A 203 7.83 -21.87 -25.66
C GLU A 203 7.79 -23.28 -25.07
N LYS A 204 8.30 -24.26 -25.82
CA LYS A 204 8.26 -25.69 -25.44
C LYS A 204 8.98 -25.99 -24.10
N GLU A 205 10.02 -25.22 -23.76
CA GLU A 205 10.76 -25.37 -22.50
C GLU A 205 9.92 -25.03 -21.26
N SER A 206 8.86 -24.23 -21.41
CA SER A 206 7.94 -23.85 -20.33
C SER A 206 6.58 -24.54 -20.41
N ALA A 207 6.44 -25.61 -21.22
CA ALA A 207 5.17 -26.27 -21.47
C ALA A 207 4.46 -26.72 -20.18
N GLU A 208 5.20 -27.32 -19.23
CA GLU A 208 4.65 -27.75 -17.92
C GLU A 208 3.98 -26.58 -17.17
N VAL A 209 4.68 -25.43 -17.08
CA VAL A 209 4.20 -24.22 -16.39
C VAL A 209 3.00 -23.61 -17.13
N ILE A 210 3.04 -23.59 -18.47
CA ILE A 210 1.94 -23.07 -19.28
C ILE A 210 0.67 -23.90 -19.08
N VAL A 211 0.77 -25.24 -19.10
CA VAL A 211 -0.38 -26.13 -18.85
C VAL A 211 -0.95 -25.92 -17.45
N GLU A 212 -0.11 -25.85 -16.42
CA GLU A 212 -0.56 -25.58 -15.05
C GLU A 212 -1.35 -24.25 -14.97
N ASN A 213 -0.91 -23.23 -15.68
CA ASN A 213 -1.59 -21.94 -15.71
C ASN A 213 -2.93 -21.98 -16.44
N LEU A 214 -3.01 -22.68 -17.58
CA LEU A 214 -4.25 -22.87 -18.31
C LEU A 214 -5.30 -23.59 -17.45
N LEU A 215 -4.88 -24.61 -16.69
CA LEU A 215 -5.72 -25.31 -15.72
C LEU A 215 -6.16 -24.38 -14.58
N LYS A 216 -5.29 -23.50 -14.06
CA LYS A 216 -5.68 -22.50 -13.07
C LYS A 216 -6.70 -21.47 -13.59
N MET A 217 -6.63 -21.14 -14.88
CA MET A 217 -7.52 -20.15 -15.50
C MET A 217 -8.92 -20.71 -15.82
N LYS A 218 -9.00 -21.95 -16.33
CA LYS A 218 -10.22 -22.53 -16.90
C LYS A 218 -10.56 -23.93 -16.40
N GLY A 219 -9.81 -24.47 -15.44
CA GLY A 219 -9.98 -25.83 -14.96
C GLY A 219 -9.92 -26.85 -16.10
N LYS A 220 -10.81 -27.85 -16.06
CA LYS A 220 -10.86 -28.91 -17.07
C LYS A 220 -11.34 -28.45 -18.45
N GLU A 221 -11.97 -27.28 -18.57
CA GLU A 221 -12.32 -26.71 -19.88
C GLU A 221 -11.06 -26.35 -20.70
N ALA A 222 -9.93 -26.11 -20.04
CA ALA A 222 -8.66 -25.86 -20.71
C ALA A 222 -8.17 -27.07 -21.54
N VAL A 223 -8.54 -28.30 -21.15
CA VAL A 223 -8.07 -29.55 -21.75
C VAL A 223 -8.46 -29.66 -23.22
N GLN A 224 -9.60 -29.10 -23.63
CA GLN A 224 -10.05 -29.08 -25.03
C GLN A 224 -9.06 -28.34 -25.96
N ASN A 225 -8.20 -27.48 -25.40
CA ASN A 225 -7.19 -26.70 -26.12
C ASN A 225 -5.78 -27.32 -26.03
N LEU A 226 -5.62 -28.50 -25.41
CA LEU A 226 -4.34 -29.18 -25.17
C LEU A 226 -4.10 -30.41 -26.07
N ASN A 227 -4.95 -30.63 -27.09
CA ASN A 227 -4.99 -31.84 -27.91
C ASN A 227 -3.64 -32.22 -28.59
N GLU A 228 -2.72 -31.28 -28.79
CA GLU A 228 -1.41 -31.54 -29.41
C GLU A 228 -0.32 -32.01 -28.43
N LEU A 229 -0.55 -31.88 -27.12
CA LEU A 229 0.44 -32.17 -26.06
C LEU A 229 0.06 -33.35 -25.16
N GLU A 230 -1.04 -34.04 -25.47
CA GLU A 230 -1.47 -35.24 -24.76
C GLU A 230 -0.42 -36.36 -24.80
N SER A 231 0.54 -36.33 -25.72
CA SER A 231 1.59 -37.35 -25.85
C SER A 231 2.66 -37.29 -24.75
N ASP A 232 2.78 -36.18 -24.01
CA ASP A 232 3.79 -36.03 -22.96
C ASP A 232 3.27 -36.61 -21.62
N PRO A 233 3.92 -37.66 -21.08
CA PRO A 233 3.47 -38.33 -19.86
C PRO A 233 3.45 -37.42 -18.62
N LYS A 234 4.29 -36.37 -18.57
CA LYS A 234 4.28 -35.41 -17.46
C LYS A 234 3.07 -34.48 -17.53
N ILE A 235 2.70 -34.05 -18.74
CA ILE A 235 1.54 -33.19 -18.97
C ILE A 235 0.24 -33.96 -18.68
N GLN A 236 0.15 -35.22 -19.12
CA GLN A 236 -1.00 -36.09 -18.79
C GLN A 236 -1.19 -36.24 -17.28
N LYS A 237 -0.10 -36.41 -16.54
CA LYS A 237 -0.15 -36.51 -15.08
C LYS A 237 -0.71 -35.22 -14.45
N LEU A 238 -0.25 -34.05 -14.89
CA LEU A 238 -0.75 -32.76 -14.40
C LEU A 238 -2.25 -32.58 -14.64
N ILE A 239 -2.76 -33.00 -15.80
CA ILE A 239 -4.19 -32.94 -16.13
C ILE A 239 -5.00 -33.89 -15.23
N THR A 240 -4.49 -35.10 -15.01
CA THR A 240 -5.17 -36.15 -14.23
C THR A 240 -5.22 -35.79 -12.73
N ASP A 241 -4.14 -35.24 -12.20
CA ASP A 241 -4.00 -34.86 -10.79
C ASP A 241 -4.73 -33.54 -10.45
N TYR A 242 -5.22 -32.80 -11.44
CA TYR A 242 -5.90 -31.52 -11.20
C TYR A 242 -7.30 -31.73 -10.58
N PRO A 243 -7.57 -31.17 -9.38
CA PRO A 243 -8.82 -31.38 -8.67
C PRO A 243 -10.02 -30.80 -9.45
N ASN A 244 -11.17 -31.47 -9.35
CA ASN A 244 -12.45 -31.01 -9.92
C ASN A 244 -12.90 -29.68 -9.32
#